data_AF-A0A4Y6RQP0-F1
#
_entry.id   AF-A0A4Y6RQP0-F1
#
_cell.length_a   1.000
_cell.length_b   1.000
_cell.length_c   1.000
_cell.angle_alpha   90.00
_cell.angle_beta   90.00
_cell.angle_gamma   90.00
#
_symmetry.space_group_name_H-M   'P 1'
#
loop_
_entity.id
_entity.type
_entity.pdbx_description
1 polymer ?
#
loop_
_entity_poly.entity_id
_entity_poly.type
_entity_poly.pdbx_seq_one_letter_code
_entity_poly.pdbx_strand_id
1 'polypeptide(L)'
;MYDIRTRTWKLAIFVLPDAPKETGLSSAIVIIPARLSATRLPNKPLADICGKPMIVRVLEQALNADIGPVAVATDDSSIAEAVHDHGGKAIMTRTDHESGSDRIHEAADIADPDGKFDIVLNVQGDVPLIEPAAIRAAFAPLSVPGVDIGTIMTELTNPDFRDDPNFVKAVTSPNGHGHHRALYFTRVTAPGGEGPLYHHIGIYAYRRAALNQFVALPPSPLEKREKLEQLRALEAGMRIDVSIIGSAPMDVNTPDDLERARAAYRTL
;
A
#
# COMPACT_ATOMS: atom_id res chain seq x y z
N MET A 1 36.93 -38.34 -11.70
CA MET A 1 37.79 -37.24 -11.21
C MET A 1 37.64 -36.12 -12.24
N TYR A 2 36.68 -35.22 -12.04
CA TYR A 2 36.42 -34.10 -12.95
C TYR A 2 36.71 -32.81 -12.17
N ASP A 3 37.67 -32.06 -12.69
CA ASP A 3 38.31 -30.93 -12.04
C ASP A 3 37.37 -29.71 -11.99
N ILE A 4 37.11 -29.24 -10.77
CA ILE A 4 36.43 -27.98 -10.47
C ILE A 4 37.54 -26.97 -10.25
N ARG A 5 37.81 -26.11 -11.24
CA ARG A 5 38.48 -24.82 -11.00
C ARG A 5 38.32 -23.84 -12.16
N THR A 6 38.06 -22.59 -11.78
CA THR A 6 38.00 -21.34 -12.58
C THR A 6 36.72 -21.05 -13.37
N ARG A 7 35.74 -20.45 -12.69
CA ARG A 7 34.89 -19.41 -13.30
C ARG A 7 34.90 -18.17 -12.40
N THR A 8 35.62 -17.15 -12.85
CA THR A 8 35.61 -15.80 -12.31
C THR A 8 34.26 -15.14 -12.59
N TRP A 9 33.52 -14.77 -11.55
CA TRP A 9 32.32 -13.95 -11.68
C TRP A 9 32.73 -12.51 -11.96
N LYS A 10 32.57 -12.05 -13.21
CA LYS A 10 32.58 -10.62 -13.51
C LYS A 10 31.24 -10.04 -13.05
N LEU A 11 31.30 -9.10 -12.11
CA LEU A 11 30.17 -8.26 -11.69
C LEU A 11 29.66 -7.51 -12.94
N ALA A 12 28.52 -7.93 -13.48
CA ALA A 12 27.82 -7.15 -14.49
C ALA A 12 27.08 -6.02 -13.76
N ILE A 13 27.60 -4.80 -13.87
CA ILE A 13 26.89 -3.60 -13.44
C ILE A 13 25.69 -3.46 -14.40
N PHE A 14 24.51 -3.81 -13.92
CA PHE A 14 23.25 -3.50 -14.60
C PHE A 14 23.01 -1.99 -14.46
N VAL A 15 23.33 -1.25 -15.52
CA VAL A 15 22.82 0.11 -15.69
C VAL A 15 21.36 -0.05 -16.10
N LEU A 16 20.43 0.28 -15.20
CA LEU A 16 19.02 0.38 -15.55
C LEU A 16 18.88 1.47 -16.63
N PRO A 17 18.22 1.20 -17.76
CA PRO A 17 17.98 2.24 -18.76
C PRO A 17 17.13 3.35 -18.13
N ASP A 18 17.46 4.60 -18.45
CA ASP A 18 16.66 5.76 -18.07
C ASP A 18 15.20 5.53 -18.49
N ALA A 19 14.29 5.80 -17.53
CA ALA A 19 12.86 5.65 -17.76
C ALA A 19 12.43 6.48 -18.99
N PRO A 20 11.65 5.91 -19.92
CA PRO A 20 11.19 6.65 -21.08
C PRO A 20 10.34 7.84 -20.64
N LYS A 21 10.71 9.03 -21.11
CA LYS A 21 9.89 10.24 -20.98
C LYS A 21 8.70 10.15 -21.95
N GLU A 22 7.51 10.35 -21.37
CA GLU A 22 6.22 10.63 -22.00
C GLU A 22 5.64 9.61 -23.00
N THR A 23 4.90 8.66 -22.43
CA THR A 23 3.69 8.07 -23.05
C THR A 23 2.58 8.21 -22.02
N GLY A 24 1.53 9.00 -22.33
CA GLY A 24 0.36 9.33 -21.49
C GLY A 24 0.37 8.72 -20.09
N LEU A 25 0.96 9.43 -19.11
CA LEU A 25 0.94 9.04 -17.72
C LEU A 25 -0.51 8.79 -17.31
N SER A 26 -0.83 7.56 -16.93
CA SER A 26 -2.10 7.28 -16.26
C SER A 26 -2.19 8.21 -15.06
N SER A 27 -3.11 9.17 -15.14
CA SER A 27 -3.30 10.17 -14.11
C SER A 27 -3.88 9.46 -12.88
N ALA A 28 -3.22 9.64 -11.74
CA ALA A 28 -3.62 9.02 -10.49
C ALA A 28 -4.04 10.07 -9.46
N ILE A 29 -4.96 9.68 -8.59
CA ILE A 29 -5.26 10.40 -7.36
C ILE A 29 -4.90 9.52 -6.17
N VAL A 30 -4.24 10.12 -5.18
CA VAL A 30 -3.84 9.43 -3.95
C VAL A 30 -4.84 9.79 -2.85
N ILE A 31 -5.46 8.77 -2.25
CA ILE A 31 -6.41 8.93 -1.17
C ILE A 31 -5.88 8.22 0.08
N ILE A 32 -5.88 8.94 1.20
CA ILE A 32 -5.42 8.46 2.50
C ILE A 32 -6.65 8.31 3.42
N PRO A 33 -7.19 7.11 3.67
CA PRO A 33 -8.30 6.94 4.58
C PRO A 33 -7.86 7.11 6.04
N ALA A 34 -8.62 7.87 6.82
CA ALA A 34 -8.37 8.11 8.24
C ALA A 34 -9.66 8.21 9.05
N ARG A 35 -9.72 7.50 10.20
CA ARG A 35 -10.84 7.50 11.15
C ARG A 35 -10.34 7.47 12.59
N LEU A 36 -11.07 8.08 13.53
CA LEU A 36 -10.69 8.07 14.95
C LEU A 36 -10.96 6.74 15.67
N SER A 37 -11.71 5.81 15.05
CA SER A 37 -12.25 4.60 15.70
C SER A 37 -11.22 3.50 16.02
N ALA A 38 -9.95 3.84 16.27
CA ALA A 38 -8.92 2.90 16.67
C ALA A 38 -9.02 2.55 18.16
N THR A 39 -9.26 1.27 18.47
CA THR A 39 -9.39 0.79 19.87
C THR A 39 -8.04 0.64 20.58
N ARG A 40 -7.00 0.20 19.85
CA ARG A 40 -5.65 -0.06 20.41
C ARG A 40 -4.80 1.19 20.62
N LEU A 41 -5.10 2.26 19.88
CA LEU A 41 -4.43 3.55 20.00
C LEU A 41 -5.49 4.66 19.83
N PRO A 42 -6.01 5.22 20.94
CA PRO A 42 -7.00 6.29 20.89
C PRO A 42 -6.48 7.50 20.11
N ASN A 43 -7.35 8.14 19.33
CA ASN A 43 -7.02 9.31 18.50
C ASN A 43 -5.81 9.09 17.56
N LYS A 44 -5.58 7.83 17.14
CA LYS A 44 -4.40 7.41 16.37
C LYS A 44 -4.01 8.38 15.23
N PRO A 45 -4.90 8.76 14.29
CA PRO A 45 -4.53 9.71 13.22
C PRO A 45 -4.00 11.05 13.70
N LEU A 46 -4.44 11.50 14.87
CA LEU A 46 -4.05 12.77 15.50
C LEU A 46 -2.89 12.64 16.49
N ALA A 47 -2.38 11.41 16.70
CA ALA A 47 -1.26 11.19 17.59
C ALA A 47 -0.04 12.01 17.14
N ASP A 48 0.56 12.76 18.07
CA ASP A 48 1.71 13.59 17.76
C ASP A 48 2.93 12.73 17.41
N ILE A 49 3.55 13.03 16.27
CA ILE A 49 4.85 12.52 15.86
C ILE A 49 5.75 13.73 15.62
N CYS A 50 6.46 14.13 16.68
CA CYS A 50 7.46 15.20 16.65
C CYS A 50 6.87 16.54 16.19
N GLY A 51 5.76 16.96 16.79
CA GLY A 51 5.12 18.25 16.55
C GLY A 51 4.11 18.28 15.40
N LYS A 52 3.82 17.14 14.75
CA LYS A 52 2.79 17.02 13.72
C LYS A 52 1.91 15.80 13.95
N PRO A 53 0.61 15.88 13.65
CA PRO A 53 -0.28 14.71 13.65
C PRO A 53 0.24 13.59 12.73
N MET A 54 0.05 12.33 13.13
CA MET A 54 0.44 11.18 12.32
C MET A 54 -0.13 11.22 10.90
N ILE A 55 -1.39 11.62 10.74
CA ILE A 55 -2.03 11.72 9.42
C ILE A 55 -1.34 12.75 8.51
N VAL A 56 -0.82 13.82 9.08
CA VAL A 56 -0.06 14.85 8.35
C VAL A 56 1.28 14.28 7.90
N ARG A 57 1.94 13.45 8.73
CA ARG A 57 3.17 12.75 8.33
C ARG A 57 2.95 11.84 7.11
N VAL A 58 1.85 11.09 7.10
CA VAL A 58 1.48 10.26 5.94
C VAL A 58 1.19 11.11 4.70
N LEU A 59 0.44 12.20 4.86
CA LEU A 59 0.15 13.16 3.79
C LEU A 59 1.44 13.71 3.16
N GLU A 60 2.43 14.09 3.97
CA GLU A 60 3.73 14.59 3.49
C GLU A 60 4.46 13.54 2.64
N GLN A 61 4.48 12.27 3.08
CA GLN A 61 5.11 11.20 2.31
C GLN A 61 4.37 10.91 1.00
N ALA A 62 3.03 10.96 1.01
CA ALA A 62 2.23 10.79 -0.18
C ALA A 62 2.43 11.93 -1.19
N LEU A 63 2.56 13.18 -0.74
CA LEU A 63 2.90 14.33 -1.58
C LEU A 63 4.30 14.17 -2.19
N ASN A 64 5.27 13.75 -1.39
CA ASN A 64 6.65 13.48 -1.84
C ASN A 64 6.76 12.30 -2.83
N ALA A 65 5.72 11.47 -2.96
CA ALA A 65 5.68 10.41 -3.96
C ALA A 65 5.58 10.96 -5.39
N ASP A 66 5.02 12.17 -5.54
CA ASP A 66 4.85 12.90 -6.80
C ASP A 66 4.14 12.08 -7.90
N ILE A 67 3.03 11.44 -7.51
CA ILE A 67 2.23 10.58 -8.39
C ILE A 67 0.98 11.32 -8.92
N GLY A 68 0.47 12.28 -8.16
CA GLY A 68 -0.74 13.04 -8.48
C GLY A 68 -1.30 13.77 -7.26
N PRO A 69 -2.50 14.36 -7.36
CA PRO A 69 -3.14 15.02 -6.24
C PRO A 69 -3.36 14.08 -5.06
N VAL A 70 -3.19 14.59 -3.84
CA VAL A 70 -3.34 13.81 -2.61
C VAL A 70 -4.47 14.39 -1.78
N ALA A 71 -5.33 13.54 -1.22
CA ALA A 71 -6.35 13.94 -0.27
C ALA A 71 -6.50 12.93 0.88
N VAL A 72 -6.81 13.43 2.07
CA VAL A 72 -7.18 12.61 3.22
C VAL A 72 -8.70 12.43 3.24
N ALA A 73 -9.17 11.19 3.24
CA ALA A 73 -10.59 10.85 3.33
C ALA A 73 -10.94 10.51 4.79
N THR A 74 -11.83 11.28 5.39
CA THR A 74 -12.19 11.12 6.80
C THR A 74 -13.66 11.37 7.08
N ASP A 75 -14.18 10.82 8.16
CA ASP A 75 -15.51 11.09 8.69
C ASP A 75 -15.50 12.02 9.92
N ASP A 76 -14.31 12.46 10.33
CA ASP A 76 -14.12 13.25 11.54
C ASP A 76 -13.57 14.65 11.25
N SER A 77 -14.25 15.68 11.78
CA SER A 77 -13.88 17.08 11.54
C SER A 77 -12.52 17.44 12.12
N SER A 78 -12.12 16.85 13.25
CA SER A 78 -10.81 17.16 13.87
C SER A 78 -9.64 16.63 13.03
N ILE A 79 -9.82 15.51 12.33
CA ILE A 79 -8.84 15.03 11.34
C ILE A 79 -8.79 15.99 10.14
N ALA A 80 -9.94 16.43 9.64
CA ALA A 80 -10.01 17.35 8.51
C ALA A 80 -9.35 18.70 8.83
N GLU A 81 -9.64 19.27 10.01
CA GLU A 81 -9.01 20.50 10.52
C GLU A 81 -7.49 20.35 10.61
N ALA A 82 -7.01 19.27 11.24
CA ALA A 82 -5.58 19.01 11.34
C ALA A 82 -4.88 18.93 9.98
N VAL A 83 -5.54 18.36 8.97
CA VAL A 83 -5.03 18.29 7.59
C VAL A 83 -5.01 19.68 6.94
N HIS A 84 -6.09 20.46 7.07
CA HIS A 84 -6.18 21.82 6.51
C HIS A 84 -5.17 22.78 7.14
N ASP A 85 -4.96 22.69 8.45
CA ASP A 85 -3.98 23.52 9.19
C ASP A 85 -2.54 23.30 8.70
N HIS A 86 -2.29 22.15 8.06
CA HIS A 86 -1.00 21.80 7.46
C HIS A 86 -1.01 21.91 5.92
N GLY A 87 -2.00 22.62 5.34
CA GLY A 87 -2.10 22.89 3.90
C GLY A 87 -2.52 21.70 3.04
N GLY A 88 -2.98 20.60 3.66
CA GLY A 88 -3.49 19.43 2.98
C GLY A 88 -4.94 19.59 2.52
N LYS A 89 -5.37 18.67 1.65
CA LYS A 89 -6.79 18.53 1.26
C LYS A 89 -7.43 17.42 2.08
N ALA A 90 -8.51 17.72 2.80
CA ALA A 90 -9.37 16.72 3.42
C ALA A 90 -10.70 16.60 2.66
N ILE A 91 -11.24 15.39 2.62
CA ILE A 91 -12.54 15.07 2.02
C ILE A 91 -13.37 14.39 3.10
N MET A 92 -14.50 15.03 3.43
CA MET A 92 -15.47 14.44 4.34
C MET A 92 -16.20 13.31 3.62
N THR A 93 -16.21 12.15 4.26
CA THR A 93 -16.85 10.91 3.80
C THR A 93 -17.89 10.46 4.83
N ARG A 94 -18.76 9.55 4.44
CA ARG A 94 -19.77 9.00 5.34
C ARG A 94 -19.14 8.22 6.51
N THR A 95 -19.87 8.19 7.62
CA THR A 95 -19.47 7.52 8.87
C THR A 95 -19.76 6.02 8.86
N ASP A 96 -20.57 5.52 7.90
CA ASP A 96 -21.09 4.16 7.85
C ASP A 96 -20.33 3.22 6.89
N HIS A 97 -19.18 3.66 6.36
CA HIS A 97 -18.32 2.80 5.55
C HIS A 97 -17.76 1.63 6.35
N GLU A 98 -18.00 0.41 5.86
CA GLU A 98 -17.52 -0.82 6.49
C GLU A 98 -16.01 -1.02 6.28
N SER A 99 -15.48 -0.60 5.12
CA SER A 99 -14.07 -0.79 4.73
C SER A 99 -13.35 0.51 4.35
N GLY A 100 -12.02 0.46 4.33
CA GLY A 100 -11.20 1.54 3.80
C GLY A 100 -11.42 1.74 2.29
N SER A 101 -11.63 0.65 1.56
CA SER A 101 -11.87 0.64 0.11
C SER A 101 -13.16 1.39 -0.29
N ASP A 102 -14.23 1.28 0.51
CA ASP A 102 -15.49 2.02 0.26
C ASP A 102 -15.30 3.51 0.48
N ARG A 103 -14.55 3.88 1.52
CA ARG A 103 -14.23 5.27 1.85
C ARG A 103 -13.38 5.94 0.78
N ILE A 104 -12.35 5.25 0.28
CA ILE A 104 -11.52 5.83 -0.80
C ILE A 104 -12.30 5.97 -2.11
N HIS A 105 -13.25 5.08 -2.38
CA HIS A 105 -14.10 5.17 -3.57
C HIS A 105 -14.98 6.43 -3.52
N GLU A 106 -15.71 6.64 -2.41
CA GLU A 106 -16.49 7.87 -2.22
C GLU A 106 -15.61 9.13 -2.30
N ALA A 107 -14.45 9.13 -1.64
CA ALA A 107 -13.56 10.28 -1.66
C ALA A 107 -13.00 10.56 -3.06
N ALA A 108 -12.68 9.52 -3.85
CA ALA A 108 -12.23 9.68 -5.22
C ALA A 108 -13.32 10.25 -6.14
N ASP A 109 -14.59 9.88 -5.93
CA ASP A 109 -15.73 10.44 -6.67
C ASP A 109 -16.00 11.91 -6.31
N ILE A 110 -15.85 12.27 -5.03
CA ILE A 110 -15.97 13.67 -4.58
C ILE A 110 -14.82 14.52 -5.12
N ALA A 111 -13.59 13.99 -5.09
CA ALA A 111 -12.40 14.72 -5.50
C ALA A 111 -12.30 14.95 -7.00
N ASP A 112 -12.82 13.99 -7.78
CA ASP A 112 -12.67 13.89 -9.23
C ASP A 112 -13.99 13.42 -9.87
N PRO A 113 -15.05 14.24 -9.81
CA PRO A 113 -16.39 13.88 -10.30
C PRO A 113 -16.45 13.68 -11.82
N ASP A 114 -15.48 14.27 -12.54
CA ASP A 114 -15.36 14.13 -14.00
C ASP A 114 -14.59 12.86 -14.40
N GLY A 115 -14.02 12.12 -13.44
CA GLY A 115 -13.24 10.90 -13.70
C GLY A 115 -11.96 11.15 -14.50
N LYS A 116 -11.24 12.25 -14.21
CA LYS A 116 -9.98 12.61 -14.89
C LYS A 116 -8.80 11.71 -14.50
N PHE A 117 -8.89 11.03 -13.35
CA PHE A 117 -7.87 10.10 -12.86
C PHE A 117 -8.34 8.66 -13.04
N ASP A 118 -7.61 7.90 -13.87
CA ASP A 118 -7.90 6.49 -14.15
C ASP A 118 -7.44 5.56 -13.03
N ILE A 119 -6.63 6.05 -12.10
CA ILE A 119 -6.04 5.28 -11.01
C ILE A 119 -6.33 5.96 -9.67
N VAL A 120 -6.76 5.16 -8.69
CA VAL A 120 -6.94 5.57 -7.31
C VAL A 120 -5.95 4.80 -6.44
N LEU A 121 -5.06 5.51 -5.76
CA LEU A 121 -4.04 4.91 -4.90
C LEU A 121 -4.41 5.10 -3.43
N ASN A 122 -4.58 3.98 -2.73
CA ASN A 122 -4.89 3.90 -1.30
C ASN A 122 -3.59 3.81 -0.49
N VAL A 123 -3.23 4.89 0.21
CA VAL A 123 -2.12 4.90 1.18
C VAL A 123 -2.71 4.87 2.58
N GLN A 124 -2.37 3.87 3.39
CA GLN A 124 -2.93 3.77 4.74
C GLN A 124 -2.55 4.97 5.60
N GLY A 125 -3.51 5.50 6.37
CA GLY A 125 -3.30 6.66 7.25
C GLY A 125 -2.42 6.42 8.47
N ASP A 126 -1.83 5.22 8.61
CA ASP A 126 -1.08 4.77 9.78
C ASP A 126 0.35 4.28 9.50
N VAL A 127 0.88 4.58 8.30
CA VAL A 127 2.27 4.32 7.92
C VAL A 127 3.07 5.62 7.79
N PRO A 128 3.29 6.38 8.88
CA PRO A 128 3.90 7.71 8.81
C PRO A 128 5.35 7.70 8.31
N LEU A 129 6.03 6.55 8.33
CA LEU A 129 7.40 6.37 7.85
C LEU A 129 7.47 5.75 6.44
N ILE A 130 6.35 5.69 5.72
CA ILE A 130 6.37 5.15 4.38
C ILE A 130 7.29 5.96 3.47
N GLU A 131 8.20 5.28 2.79
CA GLU A 131 9.05 5.92 1.80
C GLU A 131 8.24 6.26 0.54
N PRO A 132 8.43 7.45 -0.05
CA PRO A 132 7.78 7.83 -1.31
C PRO A 132 8.02 6.81 -2.44
N ALA A 133 9.17 6.15 -2.44
CA ALA A 133 9.50 5.09 -3.39
C ALA A 133 8.61 3.85 -3.24
N ALA A 134 8.20 3.50 -2.02
CA ALA A 134 7.28 2.38 -1.76
C ALA A 134 5.88 2.68 -2.32
N ILE A 135 5.42 3.93 -2.20
CA ILE A 135 4.14 4.39 -2.80
C ILE A 135 4.21 4.27 -4.33
N ARG A 136 5.30 4.74 -4.95
CA ARG A 136 5.52 4.57 -6.39
C ARG A 136 5.59 3.10 -6.81
N ALA A 137 6.17 2.24 -5.98
CA ALA A 137 6.24 0.80 -6.24
C ALA A 137 4.86 0.13 -6.24
N ALA A 138 3.88 0.61 -5.45
CA ALA A 138 2.50 0.11 -5.50
C ALA A 138 1.78 0.51 -6.79
N PHE A 139 2.15 1.66 -7.36
CA PHE A 139 1.59 2.18 -8.61
C PHE A 139 2.16 1.48 -9.86
N ALA A 140 3.46 1.16 -9.84
CA ALA A 140 4.20 0.64 -10.99
C ALA A 140 3.57 -0.58 -11.72
N PRO A 141 2.95 -1.57 -11.03
CA PRO A 141 2.33 -2.72 -11.70
C PRO A 141 1.23 -2.35 -12.70
N LEU A 142 0.57 -1.20 -12.52
CA LEU A 142 -0.48 -0.74 -13.42
C LEU A 142 0.03 -0.23 -14.78
N SER A 143 1.35 -0.15 -14.97
CA SER A 143 1.95 0.03 -16.30
C SER A 143 1.72 -1.17 -17.22
N VAL A 144 1.45 -2.35 -16.65
CA VAL A 144 1.17 -3.57 -17.41
C VAL A 144 -0.31 -3.62 -17.79
N PRO A 145 -0.66 -3.73 -19.09
CA PRO A 145 -2.05 -3.85 -19.52
C PRO A 145 -2.74 -5.07 -18.90
N GLY A 146 -3.99 -4.89 -18.49
CA GLY A 146 -4.81 -5.94 -17.87
C GLY A 146 -4.47 -6.23 -16.40
N VAL A 147 -3.58 -5.48 -15.76
CA VAL A 147 -3.50 -5.44 -14.29
C VAL A 147 -4.59 -4.52 -13.77
N ASP A 148 -5.40 -5.03 -12.85
CA ASP A 148 -6.50 -4.29 -12.22
C ASP A 148 -6.02 -3.55 -10.97
N ILE A 149 -5.13 -4.20 -10.20
CA ILE A 149 -4.66 -3.72 -8.90
C ILE A 149 -3.13 -3.92 -8.80
N GLY A 150 -2.42 -2.87 -8.40
CA GLY A 150 -1.02 -2.91 -7.99
C GLY A 150 -0.89 -2.88 -6.47
N THR A 151 0.08 -3.60 -5.92
CA THR A 151 0.44 -3.56 -4.49
C THR A 151 1.93 -3.86 -4.29
N ILE A 152 2.39 -3.95 -3.04
CA ILE A 152 3.80 -4.17 -2.69
C ILE A 152 3.99 -5.29 -1.66
N MET A 153 5.18 -5.89 -1.69
CA MET A 153 5.63 -6.86 -0.71
C MET A 153 7.11 -6.66 -0.38
N THR A 154 7.54 -7.12 0.79
CA THR A 154 8.96 -7.23 1.15
C THR A 154 9.31 -8.69 1.41
N GLU A 155 10.57 -9.06 1.23
CA GLU A 155 11.04 -10.36 1.72
C GLU A 155 11.00 -10.37 3.26
N LEU A 156 10.48 -11.46 3.82
CA LEU A 156 10.42 -11.71 5.25
C LEU A 156 11.73 -12.36 5.69
N THR A 157 12.62 -11.56 6.27
CA THR A 157 13.96 -11.99 6.70
C THR A 157 14.06 -12.30 8.19
N ASN A 158 13.14 -11.77 9.02
CA ASN A 158 13.09 -12.07 10.45
C ASN A 158 12.28 -13.35 10.70
N PRO A 159 12.89 -14.44 11.20
CA PRO A 159 12.18 -15.70 11.46
C PRO A 159 11.02 -15.55 12.45
N ASP A 160 11.06 -14.58 13.37
CA ASP A 160 9.99 -14.36 14.35
C ASP A 160 8.66 -13.97 13.69
N PHE A 161 8.71 -13.37 12.49
CA PHE A 161 7.52 -12.92 11.76
C PHE A 161 6.92 -14.02 10.87
N ARG A 162 7.62 -15.15 10.70
CA ARG A 162 7.22 -16.23 9.77
C ARG A 162 5.82 -16.74 10.07
N ASP A 163 5.62 -17.18 11.31
CA ASP A 163 4.37 -17.81 11.76
C ASP A 163 3.40 -16.81 12.42
N ASP A 164 3.76 -15.52 12.49
CA ASP A 164 2.90 -14.48 13.04
C ASP A 164 1.75 -14.16 12.04
N PRO A 165 0.48 -14.31 12.46
CA PRO A 165 -0.68 -14.06 11.60
C PRO A 165 -0.93 -12.58 11.28
N ASN A 166 -0.22 -11.65 11.94
CA ASN A 166 -0.24 -10.23 11.61
C ASN A 166 0.56 -9.92 10.34
N PHE A 167 1.58 -10.73 10.05
CA PHE A 167 2.36 -10.62 8.82
C PHE A 167 1.71 -11.47 7.73
N VAL A 168 0.90 -10.82 6.89
CA VAL A 168 0.24 -11.47 5.75
C VAL A 168 1.30 -11.92 4.75
N LYS A 169 1.24 -13.19 4.33
CA LYS A 169 2.11 -13.78 3.32
C LYS A 169 1.50 -13.58 1.92
N ALA A 170 2.32 -13.14 0.96
CA ALA A 170 1.98 -13.09 -0.46
C ALA A 170 2.56 -14.30 -1.18
N VAL A 171 1.70 -15.14 -1.76
CA VAL A 171 2.10 -16.22 -2.67
C VAL A 171 2.00 -15.67 -4.08
N THR A 172 3.13 -15.61 -4.79
CA THR A 172 3.22 -14.89 -6.06
C THR A 172 4.07 -15.65 -7.09
N SER A 173 3.98 -15.25 -8.36
CA SER A 173 4.80 -15.77 -9.46
C SER A 173 5.35 -14.62 -10.30
N PRO A 174 6.65 -14.61 -10.69
CA PRO A 174 7.19 -13.59 -11.58
C PRO A 174 6.40 -13.50 -12.88
N ASN A 175 6.03 -12.29 -13.29
CA ASN A 175 5.20 -12.07 -14.49
C ASN A 175 6.00 -11.69 -15.76
N GLY A 176 7.34 -11.58 -15.64
CA GLY A 176 8.22 -11.17 -16.75
C GLY A 176 8.38 -9.65 -16.96
N HIS A 177 7.72 -8.82 -16.16
CA HIS A 177 7.69 -7.35 -16.26
C HIS A 177 8.34 -6.64 -15.06
N GLY A 178 9.21 -7.33 -14.30
CA GLY A 178 9.80 -6.77 -13.08
C GLY A 178 8.87 -6.75 -11.86
N HIS A 179 7.67 -7.31 -12.00
CA HIS A 179 6.70 -7.49 -10.92
C HIS A 179 6.34 -8.98 -10.79
N HIS A 180 5.54 -9.28 -9.77
CA HIS A 180 4.99 -10.61 -9.57
C HIS A 180 3.46 -10.56 -9.73
N ARG A 181 2.86 -11.59 -10.29
CA ARG A 181 1.41 -11.79 -10.20
C ARG A 181 1.08 -12.44 -8.86
N ALA A 182 0.13 -11.88 -8.11
CA ALA A 182 -0.38 -12.51 -6.91
C ALA A 182 -1.21 -13.74 -7.27
N LEU A 183 -0.95 -14.84 -6.57
CA LEU A 183 -1.71 -16.08 -6.67
C LEU A 183 -2.63 -16.25 -5.45
N TYR A 184 -2.16 -15.86 -4.27
CA TYR A 184 -2.93 -15.94 -3.03
C TYR A 184 -2.33 -15.05 -1.94
N PHE A 185 -3.14 -14.66 -0.95
CA PHE A 185 -2.71 -13.98 0.27
C PHE A 185 -3.22 -14.76 1.48
N THR A 186 -2.40 -14.89 2.52
CA THR A 186 -2.79 -15.70 3.68
C THR A 186 -2.08 -15.29 4.96
N ARG A 187 -2.73 -15.53 6.11
CA ARG A 187 -2.10 -15.32 7.43
C ARG A 187 -1.24 -16.50 7.87
N VAL A 188 -1.41 -17.68 7.26
CA VAL A 188 -0.57 -18.85 7.57
C VAL A 188 0.71 -18.85 6.74
N THR A 189 1.73 -19.55 7.21
CA THR A 189 3.02 -19.66 6.51
C THR A 189 2.85 -20.36 5.17
N ALA A 190 3.05 -19.60 4.08
CA ALA A 190 2.99 -20.09 2.72
C ALA A 190 3.90 -19.23 1.80
N PRO A 191 4.49 -19.82 0.72
CA PRO A 191 4.44 -21.24 0.36
C PRO A 191 5.22 -22.13 1.36
N GLY A 192 4.96 -23.43 1.33
CA GLY A 192 5.77 -24.41 2.05
C GLY A 192 7.08 -24.71 1.32
N GLY A 193 8.04 -25.34 2.01
CA GLY A 193 9.34 -25.71 1.45
C GLY A 193 10.44 -24.68 1.68
N GLU A 194 11.55 -24.85 0.95
CA GLU A 194 12.67 -23.91 0.95
C GLU A 194 12.39 -22.74 -0.01
N GLY A 195 12.82 -21.53 0.38
CA GLY A 195 12.70 -20.33 -0.44
C GLY A 195 12.29 -19.10 0.37
N PRO A 196 12.27 -17.92 -0.29
CA PRO A 196 11.86 -16.68 0.34
C PRO A 196 10.35 -16.71 0.64
N LEU A 197 9.99 -16.12 1.78
CA LEU A 197 8.62 -15.76 2.10
C LEU A 197 8.46 -14.26 1.91
N TYR A 198 7.32 -13.82 1.39
CA TYR A 198 7.06 -12.41 1.15
C TYR A 198 5.94 -11.92 2.06
N HIS A 199 6.21 -10.82 2.76
CA HIS A 199 5.21 -10.09 3.53
C HIS A 199 4.50 -9.08 2.63
N HIS A 200 3.18 -9.21 2.51
CA HIS A 200 2.31 -8.26 1.82
C HIS A 200 2.07 -7.02 2.67
N ILE A 201 2.15 -5.85 2.05
CA ILE A 201 1.92 -4.55 2.68
C ILE A 201 0.67 -3.92 2.05
N GLY A 202 -0.27 -3.50 2.90
CA GLY A 202 -1.64 -3.10 2.51
C GLY A 202 -1.76 -1.74 1.82
N ILE A 203 -1.01 -1.53 0.74
CA ILE A 203 -1.06 -0.33 -0.10
C ILE A 203 -1.44 -0.77 -1.49
N TYR A 204 -2.42 -0.09 -2.07
CA TYR A 204 -3.05 -0.55 -3.29
C TYR A 204 -3.20 0.60 -4.28
N ALA A 205 -2.81 0.37 -5.52
CA ALA A 205 -3.21 1.20 -6.64
C ALA A 205 -4.28 0.45 -7.43
N TYR A 206 -5.47 1.02 -7.55
CA TYR A 206 -6.55 0.44 -8.32
C TYR A 206 -6.70 1.20 -9.62
N ARG A 207 -6.95 0.49 -10.73
CA ARG A 207 -7.68 1.13 -11.81
C ARG A 207 -9.05 1.53 -11.29
N ARG A 208 -9.54 2.72 -11.63
CA ARG A 208 -10.84 3.23 -11.15
C ARG A 208 -11.97 2.25 -11.45
N ALA A 209 -12.00 1.66 -12.64
CA ALA A 209 -12.97 0.62 -13.00
C ALA A 209 -12.91 -0.62 -12.07
N ALA A 210 -11.70 -1.04 -11.69
CA ALA A 210 -11.50 -2.15 -10.76
C ALA A 210 -11.94 -1.79 -9.34
N LEU A 211 -11.68 -0.56 -8.88
CA LEU A 211 -12.18 -0.07 -7.58
C LEU A 211 -13.71 -0.05 -7.54
N ASN A 212 -14.35 0.49 -8.60
CA ASN A 212 -15.81 0.54 -8.72
C ASN A 212 -16.42 -0.87 -8.68
N GLN A 213 -15.82 -1.82 -9.39
CA GLN A 213 -16.24 -3.21 -9.33
C GLN A 213 -16.01 -3.80 -7.93
N PHE A 214 -14.87 -3.51 -7.30
CA PHE A 214 -14.48 -4.08 -6.00
C PHE A 214 -15.45 -3.69 -4.88
N VAL A 215 -15.82 -2.41 -4.79
CA VAL A 215 -16.75 -1.91 -3.75
C VAL A 215 -18.19 -2.39 -3.97
N ALA A 216 -18.55 -2.75 -5.21
CA ALA A 216 -19.87 -3.30 -5.54
C ALA A 216 -20.00 -4.80 -5.21
N LEU A 217 -18.88 -5.50 -4.97
CA LEU A 217 -18.88 -6.93 -4.68
C LEU A 217 -19.21 -7.20 -3.20
N PRO A 218 -20.08 -8.17 -2.90
CA PRO A 218 -20.30 -8.60 -1.53
C PRO A 218 -19.04 -9.26 -0.95
N PRO A 219 -18.86 -9.24 0.39
CA PRO A 219 -17.70 -9.88 0.99
C PRO A 219 -17.61 -11.37 0.65
N SER A 220 -16.44 -11.78 0.18
CA SER A 220 -16.20 -13.12 -0.41
C SER A 220 -15.90 -14.20 0.65
N PRO A 221 -16.07 -15.50 0.33
CA PRO A 221 -15.78 -16.58 1.29
C PRO A 221 -14.37 -16.54 1.88
N LEU A 222 -13.33 -16.32 1.06
CA LEU A 222 -11.94 -16.31 1.53
C LEU A 222 -11.61 -15.01 2.27
N GLU A 223 -12.14 -13.87 1.83
CA GLU A 223 -12.04 -12.63 2.59
C GLU A 223 -12.59 -12.79 4.01
N LYS A 224 -13.78 -13.38 4.17
CA LYS A 224 -14.37 -13.62 5.50
C LYS A 224 -13.52 -14.56 6.35
N ARG A 225 -12.95 -15.59 5.73
CA ARG A 225 -12.16 -16.62 6.41
C ARG A 225 -10.79 -16.09 6.87
N GLU A 226 -10.06 -15.42 6.00
CA GLU A 226 -8.71 -14.91 6.26
C GLU A 226 -8.72 -13.49 6.86
N LYS A 227 -9.85 -12.78 6.81
CA LYS A 227 -9.97 -11.36 7.13
C LYS A 227 -8.99 -10.52 6.29
N LEU A 228 -9.06 -10.70 4.97
CA LEU A 228 -8.21 -10.08 3.96
C LEU A 228 -9.05 -9.66 2.74
N GLU A 229 -9.30 -8.34 2.60
CA GLU A 229 -10.20 -7.80 1.58
C GLU A 229 -9.73 -8.05 0.15
N GLN A 230 -8.42 -8.09 -0.09
CA GLN A 230 -7.85 -8.32 -1.41
C GLN A 230 -8.16 -9.71 -1.98
N LEU A 231 -8.59 -10.67 -1.14
CA LEU A 231 -9.05 -11.97 -1.61
C LEU A 231 -10.37 -11.88 -2.38
N ARG A 232 -11.24 -10.89 -2.07
CA ARG A 232 -12.46 -10.62 -2.85
C ARG A 232 -12.16 -10.23 -4.28
N ALA A 233 -11.10 -9.45 -4.50
CA ALA A 233 -10.65 -9.11 -5.84
C ALA A 233 -10.16 -10.36 -6.61
N LEU A 234 -9.35 -11.21 -5.96
CA LEU A 234 -8.90 -12.48 -6.58
C LEU A 234 -10.05 -13.43 -6.89
N GLU A 235 -11.02 -13.60 -5.96
CA GLU A 235 -12.20 -14.45 -6.18
C GLU A 235 -13.12 -13.92 -7.30
N ALA A 236 -13.14 -12.60 -7.51
CA ALA A 236 -13.85 -11.98 -8.63
C ALA A 236 -13.08 -12.01 -9.96
N GLY A 237 -11.89 -12.64 -9.99
CA GLY A 237 -11.08 -12.78 -11.20
C GLY A 237 -10.23 -11.56 -11.54
N MET A 238 -10.14 -10.57 -10.65
CA MET A 238 -9.26 -9.41 -10.87
C MET A 238 -7.80 -9.82 -10.77
N ARG A 239 -6.96 -9.22 -11.62
CA ARG A 239 -5.51 -9.41 -11.59
C ARG A 239 -4.86 -8.43 -10.63
N ILE A 240 -4.18 -8.98 -9.63
CA ILE A 240 -3.33 -8.23 -8.71
C ILE A 240 -1.87 -8.55 -9.04
N ASP A 241 -1.09 -7.50 -9.31
CA ASP A 241 0.36 -7.59 -9.46
C ASP A 241 1.07 -6.84 -8.33
N VAL A 242 2.24 -7.33 -7.94
CA VAL A 242 2.95 -6.97 -6.70
C VAL A 242 4.39 -6.61 -7.02
N SER A 243 4.85 -5.46 -6.53
CA SER A 243 6.25 -5.06 -6.57
C SER A 243 6.99 -5.51 -5.31
N ILE A 244 8.26 -5.88 -5.44
CA ILE A 244 9.13 -6.13 -4.28
C ILE A 244 9.79 -4.81 -3.88
N ILE A 245 9.75 -4.49 -2.59
CA ILE A 245 10.48 -3.37 -1.99
C ILE A 245 11.51 -3.87 -0.97
N GLY A 246 12.53 -3.06 -0.69
CA GLY A 246 13.66 -3.47 0.16
C GLY A 246 13.37 -3.46 1.67
N SER A 247 12.33 -2.75 2.11
CA SER A 247 11.94 -2.63 3.51
C SER A 247 10.44 -2.41 3.62
N ALA A 248 9.80 -3.04 4.61
CA ALA A 248 8.40 -2.74 4.92
C ALA A 248 8.29 -1.36 5.59
N PRO A 249 7.26 -0.56 5.23
CA PRO A 249 6.91 0.60 6.03
C PRO A 249 6.46 0.14 7.41
N MET A 250 6.75 0.96 8.42
CA MET A 250 6.34 0.68 9.78
C MET A 250 4.91 1.19 10.04
N ASP A 251 4.00 0.27 10.32
CA ASP A 251 2.65 0.60 10.80
C ASP A 251 2.69 1.08 12.25
N VAL A 252 1.84 2.06 12.59
CA VAL A 252 1.66 2.54 13.96
C VAL A 252 0.32 2.09 14.52
N ASN A 253 0.27 0.97 15.25
CA ASN A 253 -0.96 0.39 15.77
C ASN A 253 -1.07 0.41 17.31
N THR A 254 0.04 0.62 18.00
CA THR A 254 0.18 0.59 19.45
C THR A 254 0.97 1.80 19.95
N PRO A 255 0.92 2.11 21.26
CA PRO A 255 1.78 3.14 21.85
C PRO A 255 3.28 2.89 21.62
N ASP A 256 3.72 1.63 21.66
CA ASP A 256 5.12 1.27 21.41
C ASP A 256 5.53 1.53 19.95
N ASP A 257 4.62 1.29 18.99
CA ASP A 257 4.86 1.66 17.59
C ASP A 257 5.00 3.18 17.44
N LEU A 258 4.17 3.94 18.16
CA LEU A 258 4.20 5.39 18.12
C LEU A 258 5.53 5.94 18.66
N GLU A 259 6.05 5.37 19.75
CA GLU A 259 7.37 5.75 20.27
C GLU A 259 8.51 5.42 19.31
N ARG A 260 8.44 4.26 18.66
CA ARG A 260 9.40 3.88 17.61
C ARG A 260 9.33 4.84 16.41
N ALA A 261 8.12 5.24 16.00
CA ALA A 261 7.93 6.22 14.94
C ALA A 261 8.50 7.60 15.32
N ARG A 262 8.26 8.06 16.56
CA ARG A 262 8.87 9.28 17.10
C ARG A 262 10.39 9.22 17.13
N ALA A 263 10.96 8.09 17.54
CA ALA A 263 12.40 7.90 17.56
C ALA A 263 13.01 8.00 16.15
N ALA A 264 12.41 7.34 15.16
CA ALA A 264 12.85 7.42 13.77
C ALA A 264 12.79 8.86 13.22
N TYR A 265 11.70 9.59 13.48
CA TYR A 265 11.55 10.98 13.04
C TYR A 265 12.54 11.97 13.68
N ARG A 266 13.10 11.65 14.85
CA ARG A 266 14.17 12.47 15.45
C ARG A 266 15.53 12.27 14.77
N THR A 267 15.67 11.22 13.97
CA THR A 267 16.93 10.84 13.30
C THR A 267 16.94 11.12 11.80
N LEU A 268 15.80 11.51 11.22
CA LEU A 268 15.66 11.98 9.84
C LEU A 268 16.08 13.45 9.72
#